data_AF-A0A2G5EXG2-F1
#
_entry.id   AF-A0A2G5EXG2-F1
#
_cell.length_a   1.000
_cell.length_b   1.000
_cell.length_c   1.000
_cell.angle_alpha   90.00
_cell.angle_beta   90.00
_cell.angle_gamma   90.00
#
_symmetry.space_group_name_H-M   'P 1'
#
loop_
_entity.id
_entity.type
_entity.pdbx_description
1 polymer ?
#
loop_
_entity_poly.entity_id
_entity_poly.type
_entity_poly.pdbx_seq_one_letter_code
_entity_poly.pdbx_strand_id
1 'polypeptide(L)'
;MDNGNTNSTEMPSSVENVQEMVRKDPSAVPKRFIVTNDIDRPNISLVSSGDEVPIIDLSLISDGNEDELKKLDLACSEWGFFQVYMSRSPRT
;
A
#
# COMPACT_ATOMS: atom_id res chain seq x y z
N MET A 1 -6.47 31.21 -45.04
CA MET A 1 -5.76 29.94 -45.23
C MET A 1 -5.62 29.27 -43.87
N ASP A 2 -5.82 27.97 -43.84
CA ASP A 2 -6.06 27.09 -42.69
C ASP A 2 -4.96 27.11 -41.61
N ASN A 3 -5.35 27.26 -40.35
CA ASN A 3 -4.46 27.21 -39.18
C ASN A 3 -4.26 25.74 -38.81
N GLY A 4 -3.10 25.18 -39.16
CA GLY A 4 -2.72 23.80 -38.82
C GLY A 4 -2.72 23.55 -37.32
N ASN A 5 -3.83 23.00 -36.84
CA ASN A 5 -3.98 22.40 -35.52
C ASN A 5 -3.16 21.11 -35.48
N THR A 6 -1.94 21.15 -34.92
CA THR A 6 -1.20 19.93 -34.56
C THR A 6 -1.60 19.52 -33.15
N ASN A 7 -2.82 19.02 -33.01
CA ASN A 7 -3.19 18.15 -31.90
C ASN A 7 -2.51 16.78 -32.14
N SER A 8 -1.20 16.74 -31.90
CA SER A 8 -0.47 15.50 -31.77
C SER A 8 -1.05 14.74 -30.57
N THR A 9 -1.97 13.83 -30.85
CA THR A 9 -2.43 12.80 -29.94
C THR A 9 -1.21 12.02 -29.46
N GLU A 10 -0.62 12.43 -28.33
CA GLU A 10 0.39 11.65 -27.64
C GLU A 10 -0.29 10.35 -27.18
N MET A 11 -0.08 9.29 -27.96
CA MET A 11 -0.30 7.92 -27.53
C MET A 11 0.42 7.74 -26.19
N PRO A 12 -0.22 7.18 -25.14
CA PRO A 12 0.42 7.09 -23.83
C PRO A 12 1.68 6.24 -23.98
N SER A 13 2.83 6.90 -23.95
CA SER A 13 4.14 6.29 -24.01
C SER A 13 4.20 5.20 -22.93
N SER A 14 4.62 4.00 -23.33
CA SER A 14 4.78 2.85 -22.43
C SER A 14 5.45 3.30 -21.13
N VAL A 15 4.80 3.04 -19.99
CA VAL A 15 5.35 3.41 -18.68
C VAL A 15 6.67 2.67 -18.49
N GLU A 16 7.77 3.42 -18.43
CA GLU A 16 9.09 2.83 -18.18
C GLU A 16 9.09 2.07 -16.85
N ASN A 17 9.80 0.94 -16.82
CA ASN A 17 9.93 0.11 -15.65
C ASN A 17 10.68 0.86 -14.53
N VAL A 18 10.03 1.00 -13.37
CA VAL A 18 10.56 1.76 -12.22
C VAL A 18 11.90 1.20 -11.73
N GLN A 19 12.08 -0.13 -11.74
CA GLN A 19 13.33 -0.74 -11.28
C GLN A 19 14.50 -0.39 -12.21
N GLU A 20 14.27 -0.42 -13.53
CA GLU A 20 15.28 -0.02 -14.51
C GLU A 20 15.62 1.47 -14.42
N MET A 21 14.62 2.33 -14.20
CA MET A 21 14.85 3.76 -13.99
C MET A 21 15.78 4.02 -12.79
N VAL A 22 15.48 3.40 -11.65
CA VAL A 22 16.29 3.54 -10.42
C VAL A 22 17.70 2.98 -10.62
N ARG A 23 17.86 1.88 -11.38
CA ARG A 23 19.18 1.33 -11.74
C ARG A 23 20.03 2.29 -12.56
N LYS A 24 19.42 3.06 -13.48
CA LYS A 24 20.11 4.03 -14.32
C LYS A 24 20.50 5.29 -13.56
N ASP A 25 19.55 5.88 -12.84
CA ASP A 25 19.77 7.05 -11.99
C ASP A 25 18.72 7.09 -10.87
N PRO A 26 19.11 6.81 -9.61
CA PRO A 26 18.18 6.81 -8.48
C PRO A 26 17.67 8.21 -8.10
N SER A 27 18.33 9.27 -8.56
CA SER A 27 17.95 10.66 -8.24
C SER A 27 16.97 11.26 -9.26
N ALA A 28 16.87 10.68 -10.45
CA ALA A 28 16.03 11.16 -11.53
C ALA A 28 14.60 10.59 -11.44
N VAL A 29 13.80 11.11 -10.51
CA VAL A 29 12.36 10.77 -10.40
C VAL A 29 11.56 11.59 -11.42
N PRO A 30 10.86 10.97 -12.39
CA PRO A 30 10.00 11.70 -13.32
C PRO A 30 8.85 12.41 -12.62
N LYS A 31 8.50 13.61 -13.11
CA LYS A 31 7.44 14.47 -12.53
C LYS A 31 6.10 13.75 -12.33
N ARG A 32 5.77 12.77 -13.17
CA ARG A 32 4.53 11.97 -13.08
C ARG A 32 4.43 11.09 -11.81
N PHE A 33 5.53 10.82 -11.12
CA PHE A 33 5.56 10.07 -9.86
C PHE A 33 5.66 10.98 -8.63
N ILE A 34 5.85 12.29 -8.83
CA ILE A 34 5.93 13.26 -7.75
C ILE A 34 4.50 13.67 -7.39
N VAL A 35 4.08 13.34 -6.17
CA VAL A 35 2.81 13.81 -5.62
C VAL A 35 2.96 15.30 -5.31
N THR A 36 2.23 16.14 -6.05
CA THR A 36 2.32 17.61 -5.96
C THR A 36 1.30 18.21 -5.00
N ASN A 37 0.24 17.48 -4.67
CA ASN A 37 -0.79 17.91 -3.74
C ASN A 37 -0.44 17.44 -2.33
N ASP A 38 -0.30 18.36 -1.38
CA ASP A 38 0.08 18.05 0.00
C ASP A 38 -0.96 17.17 0.73
N ILE A 39 -2.22 17.19 0.28
CA ILE A 39 -3.30 16.35 0.83
C ILE A 39 -3.09 14.88 0.46
N ASP A 40 -2.54 14.61 -0.72
CA ASP A 40 -2.28 13.24 -1.20
C ASP A 40 -0.93 12.71 -0.69
N ARG A 41 -0.13 13.57 -0.05
CA ARG A 41 1.15 13.17 0.53
C ARG A 41 0.90 12.48 1.87
N PRO A 42 1.43 11.26 2.09
CA PRO A 42 1.27 10.58 3.36
C PRO A 42 1.90 11.44 4.47
N ASN A 43 1.13 11.69 5.53
CA ASN A 43 1.64 12.39 6.69
C ASN A 43 2.51 11.44 7.52
N ILE A 44 3.83 11.50 7.30
CA ILE A 44 4.81 10.64 7.98
C ILE A 44 4.83 10.90 9.50
N SER A 45 4.43 12.09 9.96
CA SER A 45 4.32 12.40 11.38
C SER A 45 3.08 11.79 12.06
N LEU A 46 2.06 11.41 11.26
CA LEU A 46 0.87 10.69 11.74
C LEU A 46 1.15 9.19 11.95
N VAL A 47 2.30 8.68 11.51
CA VAL A 47 2.75 7.32 11.83
C VAL A 47 3.17 7.29 13.30
N SER A 48 2.17 7.47 14.18
CA SER A 48 2.28 7.40 15.62
C SER A 48 2.63 5.98 16.00
N SER A 49 3.56 5.80 16.93
CA SER A 49 4.03 4.50 17.40
C SER A 49 2.99 3.69 18.18
N GLY A 50 1.71 4.10 18.19
CA GLY A 50 0.66 3.55 19.04
C GLY A 50 -0.50 2.85 18.31
N ASP A 51 -0.76 3.17 17.04
CA ASP A 51 -1.82 2.53 16.26
C ASP A 51 -1.21 1.36 15.48
N GLU A 52 -0.89 0.28 16.21
CA GLU A 52 -0.41 -0.95 15.59
C GLU A 52 -1.59 -1.70 14.96
N VAL A 53 -1.42 -2.08 13.69
CA VAL A 53 -2.38 -2.92 12.96
C VAL A 53 -2.67 -4.19 13.78
N PRO A 54 -3.95 -4.56 14.02
CA PRO A 54 -4.27 -5.76 14.79
C PRO A 54 -3.63 -7.00 14.17
N ILE A 55 -3.00 -7.83 15.00
CA ILE A 55 -2.47 -9.15 14.61
C ILE A 55 -3.41 -10.22 15.16
N ILE A 56 -3.96 -11.07 14.30
CA ILE A 56 -4.92 -12.12 14.67
C ILE A 56 -4.27 -13.50 14.55
N ASP A 57 -4.23 -14.27 15.64
CA ASP A 57 -3.79 -15.66 15.65
C ASP A 57 -4.95 -16.62 15.33
N LEU A 58 -4.97 -17.14 14.11
CA LEU A 58 -6.02 -18.07 13.68
C LEU A 58 -5.92 -19.43 14.37
N SER A 59 -4.76 -19.81 14.90
CA SER A 59 -4.61 -21.04 15.68
C SER A 59 -5.40 -20.92 16.97
N LEU A 60 -5.30 -19.78 17.67
CA LEU A 60 -6.05 -19.54 18.91
C LEU A 60 -7.56 -19.53 18.69
N ILE A 61 -8.03 -18.95 17.59
CA ILE A 61 -9.45 -19.00 17.23
C ILE A 61 -9.90 -20.45 17.00
N SER A 62 -9.08 -21.25 16.31
CA SER A 62 -9.37 -22.67 16.06
C SER A 62 -9.42 -23.48 17.35
N ASP A 63 -8.61 -23.11 18.34
CA ASP A 63 -8.59 -23.70 19.69
C ASP A 63 -9.76 -23.21 20.58
N GLY A 64 -10.63 -22.34 20.05
CA GLY A 64 -11.82 -21.83 20.73
C GLY A 64 -11.58 -20.60 21.62
N ASN A 65 -10.49 -19.85 21.40
CA ASN A 65 -10.22 -18.63 22.14
C ASN A 65 -11.20 -17.51 21.76
N GLU A 66 -12.14 -17.21 22.65
CA GLU A 66 -13.15 -16.17 22.45
C GLU A 66 -12.58 -14.76 22.41
N ASP A 67 -11.47 -14.48 23.11
CA ASP A 67 -10.88 -13.14 23.14
C ASP A 67 -10.18 -12.84 21.81
N GLU A 68 -9.51 -13.84 21.21
CA GLU A 68 -8.94 -13.69 19.88
C GLU A 68 -10.02 -13.57 18.80
N LEU A 69 -11.17 -14.23 19.00
CA LEU A 69 -12.34 -14.06 18.13
C LEU A 69 -12.94 -12.65 18.25
N LYS A 70 -13.07 -12.11 19.47
CA LYS A 70 -13.52 -10.72 19.67
C LYS A 70 -12.56 -9.71 19.06
N LYS A 71 -11.25 -9.96 19.17
CA LYS A 71 -10.21 -9.14 18.54
C LYS A 71 -10.37 -9.11 17.02
N LEU A 72 -10.71 -10.24 16.40
CA LEU A 72 -11.00 -10.31 14.97
C LEU A 72 -12.24 -9.49 14.59
N ASP A 73 -13.33 -9.57 15.37
CA ASP A 73 -14.55 -8.78 15.16
C ASP A 73 -14.27 -7.26 15.26
N LEU A 74 -13.50 -6.86 16.27
CA LEU A 74 -13.07 -5.47 16.46
C LEU A 74 -12.20 -5.00 15.29
N ALA A 75 -11.25 -5.83 14.84
CA ALA A 75 -10.41 -5.49 13.69
C ALA A 75 -11.22 -5.34 12.40
N CYS A 76 -12.25 -6.16 12.21
CA CYS A 76 -13.13 -6.04 11.04
C CYS A 76 -13.98 -4.76 11.07
N SER A 77 -14.43 -4.33 12.26
CA SER A 77 -15.35 -3.20 12.42
C SER A 77 -14.64 -1.85 12.54
N GLU A 78 -13.56 -1.76 13.30
CA GLU A 78 -12.84 -0.50 13.56
C GLU A 78 -11.70 -0.25 12.59
N TRP A 79 -10.99 -1.30 12.17
CA TRP A 79 -9.81 -1.17 11.30
C TRP A 79 -10.09 -1.43 9.83
N GLY A 80 -10.87 -2.46 9.52
CA GLY A 80 -11.04 -2.98 8.15
C GLY A 80 -9.77 -3.65 7.57
N PHE A 81 -8.71 -3.76 8.37
CA PHE A 81 -7.45 -4.42 8.02
C PHE A 81 -6.78 -5.00 9.28
N PHE A 82 -6.17 -6.17 9.13
CA PHE A 82 -5.41 -6.83 10.18
C PHE A 82 -4.37 -7.77 9.57
N GLN A 83 -3.33 -8.07 10.33
CA GLN A 83 -2.36 -9.10 10.00
C GLN A 83 -2.81 -10.44 10.58
N VAL A 84 -2.44 -11.53 9.93
CA VAL A 84 -2.74 -12.88 10.40
C VAL A 84 -1.46 -13.59 10.79
N TYR A 85 -1.45 -14.15 11.99
CA TYR A 85 -0.46 -15.12 12.43
C TYR A 85 -1.10 -16.51 12.38
N MET A 86 -0.39 -17.47 11.78
CA MET A 86 -0.81 -18.87 11.76
C MET A 86 0.39 -19.73 12.12
N SER A 87 0.39 -20.27 13.34
CA SER A 87 1.39 -21.22 13.81
C SER A 87 1.03 -22.65 13.38
N ARG A 88 1.02 -22.94 12.08
CA ARG A 88 1.18 -24.34 11.65
C ARG A 88 2.66 -24.72 11.80
N SER A 89 2.96 -25.62 12.74
CA SER A 89 4.29 -26.21 12.92
C SER A 89 4.84 -26.83 11.61
N PRO A 90 6.17 -27.00 11.50
CA PRO A 90 7.12 -26.20 10.74
C PRO A 90 7.14 -26.54 9.24
N ARG A 91 7.76 -25.66 8.43
CA ARG A 91 8.27 -26.06 7.11
C ARG A 91 9.36 -27.12 7.34
N THR A 92 9.00 -28.39 7.21
CA THR A 92 9.91 -29.54 7.14
C THR A 92 10.78 -29.47 5.91
#